data_AF-A0A9E3QYD2-F1
#
_entry.id   AF-A0A9E3QYD2-F1
#
_cell.length_a   1.000
_cell.length_b   1.000
_cell.length_c   1.000
_cell.angle_alpha   90.00
_cell.angle_beta   90.00
_cell.angle_gamma   90.00
#
_symmetry.space_group_name_H-M   'P 1'
#
loop_
_entity.id
_entity.type
_entity.pdbx_description
1 polymer ?
#
loop_
_entity_poly.entity_id
_entity_poly.type
_entity_poly.pdbx_seq_one_letter_code
_entity_poly.pdbx_strand_id
1 'polypeptide(L)'
;MALAPAPLSRRVLAGGLDALALAALAGLVVVVPAWLTGVLMPMWSVLAVLVGYAVLPLVTFGRTPGLRALGLELVSADGGPVDATKVLMRETVGRGLLPAAVLLAVPVTLATRALGLGQGLVFEGVQLLFFQVALVLFGLAVVGHLMALGRPDRRTLADLMAGSAVRVFEPAPTVADPEVALFTAQRTQARRRAFWTAEAMLVALVVGLPVALEAGAGSSEARLARLRRETLEEQLKYEPTNGAIADEVAEALDAEGDHRHAEEIREKFRQAHLAAEREREQTLRASWAKDETSTATTAALVELLDDQHRIDEALVVYRRYVEVKHEPERRVGLAKWLWERRRRPEAIAEARAALQDDPTLTDTHALLGKMLLEHGDPDCRAELYLASLESPTDGEVQDDFDRANEEHGPLTTAELKALKAQHARRAPTK
;
A
#
# COMPACT_ATOMS: atom_id res chain seq x y z
N MET A 1 -28.83 -0.13 -61.25
CA MET A 1 -30.17 -0.01 -60.64
C MET A 1 -29.98 0.64 -59.28
N ALA A 2 -30.58 1.80 -59.01
CA ALA A 2 -30.38 2.47 -57.72
C ALA A 2 -30.91 1.57 -56.59
N LEU A 3 -30.11 1.36 -55.54
CA LEU A 3 -30.52 0.61 -54.35
C LEU A 3 -31.77 1.26 -53.74
N ALA A 4 -32.93 0.61 -53.86
CA ALA A 4 -34.15 1.04 -53.19
C ALA A 4 -34.09 0.59 -51.72
N PRO A 5 -33.91 1.50 -50.74
CA PRO A 5 -33.85 1.11 -49.34
C PRO A 5 -35.23 0.68 -48.84
N ALA A 6 -35.25 -0.23 -47.89
CA ALA A 6 -36.47 -0.60 -47.18
C ALA A 6 -37.09 0.62 -46.44
N PRO A 7 -38.41 0.59 -46.17
CA PRO A 7 -39.08 1.63 -45.39
C PRO A 7 -38.35 1.93 -44.08
N LEU A 8 -38.21 3.22 -43.76
CA LEU A 8 -37.46 3.68 -42.59
C LEU A 8 -38.01 3.07 -41.29
N SER A 9 -39.33 2.96 -41.15
CA SER A 9 -39.98 2.36 -39.98
C SER A 9 -39.53 0.92 -39.70
N ARG A 10 -39.42 0.09 -40.73
CA ARG A 10 -38.92 -1.30 -40.58
C ARG A 10 -37.44 -1.32 -40.21
N ARG A 11 -36.63 -0.45 -40.81
CA ARG A 11 -35.19 -0.37 -40.49
C ARG A 11 -34.94 0.08 -39.04
N VAL A 12 -35.72 1.05 -38.57
CA VAL A 12 -35.67 1.55 -37.19
C VAL A 12 -36.11 0.45 -36.22
N LEU A 13 -37.19 -0.27 -36.50
CA LEU A 13 -37.67 -1.34 -35.63
C LEU A 13 -36.69 -2.52 -35.56
N ALA A 14 -36.06 -2.90 -36.67
CA ALA A 14 -35.00 -3.93 -36.67
C ALA A 14 -33.80 -3.48 -35.84
N GLY A 15 -33.36 -2.21 -36.01
CA GLY A 15 -32.27 -1.64 -35.23
C GLY A 15 -32.59 -1.57 -33.73
N GLY A 16 -33.84 -1.25 -33.37
CA GLY A 16 -34.30 -1.22 -31.98
C GLY A 16 -34.27 -2.61 -31.32
N LEU A 17 -34.71 -3.65 -32.03
CA LEU A 17 -34.61 -5.04 -31.55
C LEU A 17 -33.15 -5.45 -31.32
N ASP A 18 -32.26 -5.14 -32.26
CA ASP A 18 -30.84 -5.45 -32.14
C ASP A 18 -30.18 -4.67 -30.99
N ALA A 19 -30.54 -3.40 -30.80
CA ALA A 19 -30.03 -2.58 -29.70
C ALA A 19 -30.44 -3.12 -28.32
N LEU A 20 -31.70 -3.55 -28.17
CA LEU A 20 -32.19 -4.15 -26.92
C LEU A 20 -31.48 -5.47 -26.60
N ALA A 21 -31.33 -6.35 -27.60
CA ALA A 21 -30.64 -7.62 -27.43
C ALA A 21 -29.15 -7.41 -27.10
N LEU A 22 -28.48 -6.49 -27.78
CA LEU A 22 -27.08 -6.13 -27.47
C LEU A 22 -26.92 -5.58 -26.06
N ALA A 23 -27.81 -4.68 -25.62
CA ALA A 23 -27.77 -4.13 -24.27
C ALA A 23 -27.98 -5.22 -23.20
N ALA A 24 -28.91 -6.15 -23.43
CA ALA A 24 -29.17 -7.26 -22.53
C ALA A 24 -27.97 -8.22 -22.45
N LEU A 25 -27.39 -8.61 -23.60
CA LEU A 25 -26.22 -9.48 -23.65
C LEU A 25 -24.97 -8.84 -23.04
N ALA A 26 -24.76 -7.54 -23.30
CA ALA A 26 -23.67 -6.76 -22.70
C ALA A 26 -23.83 -6.64 -21.17
N GLY A 27 -25.05 -6.43 -20.67
CA GLY A 27 -25.32 -6.47 -19.24
C GLY A 27 -25.04 -7.85 -18.65
N LEU A 28 -25.52 -8.90 -19.30
CA LEU A 28 -25.36 -10.28 -18.82
C LEU A 28 -23.89 -10.72 -18.76
N VAL A 29 -23.08 -10.41 -19.79
CA VAL A 29 -21.66 -10.79 -19.84
C VAL A 29 -20.82 -10.12 -18.75
N VAL A 30 -21.28 -8.97 -18.21
CA VAL A 30 -20.60 -8.27 -17.12
C VAL A 30 -21.16 -8.68 -15.75
N VAL A 31 -22.49 -8.67 -15.60
CA VAL A 31 -23.16 -8.88 -14.31
C VAL A 31 -23.08 -10.33 -13.86
N VAL A 32 -23.28 -11.31 -14.75
CA VAL A 32 -23.33 -12.72 -14.35
C VAL A 32 -21.97 -13.22 -13.84
N PRO A 33 -20.84 -12.98 -14.51
CA PRO A 33 -19.53 -13.35 -13.96
C PRO A 33 -19.23 -12.62 -12.66
N ALA A 34 -19.51 -11.31 -12.57
CA ALA A 34 -19.32 -10.56 -11.34
C ALA A 34 -20.13 -11.16 -10.17
N TRP A 35 -21.36 -11.61 -10.42
CA TRP A 35 -22.20 -12.24 -9.41
C TRP A 35 -21.75 -13.67 -9.04
N LEU A 36 -21.28 -14.46 -10.01
CA LEU A 36 -20.89 -15.86 -9.80
C LEU A 36 -19.48 -16.01 -9.22
N THR A 37 -18.54 -15.17 -9.63
CA THR A 37 -17.11 -15.32 -9.32
C THR A 37 -16.50 -14.12 -8.61
N GLY A 38 -17.23 -13.00 -8.49
CA GLY A 38 -16.69 -11.74 -7.96
C GLY A 38 -15.76 -11.00 -8.94
N VAL A 39 -15.51 -11.55 -10.13
CA VAL A 39 -14.61 -10.96 -11.13
C VAL A 39 -15.42 -10.11 -12.11
N LEU A 40 -15.12 -8.81 -12.15
CA LEU A 40 -15.70 -7.91 -13.15
C LEU A 40 -15.08 -8.22 -14.52
N MET A 41 -15.92 -8.58 -15.50
CA MET A 41 -15.40 -8.82 -16.84
C MET A 41 -14.85 -7.53 -17.48
N PRO A 42 -13.70 -7.60 -18.14
CA PRO A 42 -13.07 -6.46 -18.80
C PRO A 42 -13.89 -5.99 -20.02
N MET A 43 -13.70 -4.73 -20.43
CA MET A 43 -14.47 -4.07 -21.51
C MET A 43 -14.43 -4.78 -22.87
N TRP A 44 -13.39 -5.56 -23.17
CA TRP A 44 -13.34 -6.35 -24.40
C TRP A 44 -14.39 -7.48 -24.44
N SER A 45 -14.96 -7.87 -23.30
CA SER A 45 -16.12 -8.80 -23.26
C SER A 45 -17.35 -8.21 -23.96
N VAL A 46 -17.64 -6.93 -23.72
CA VAL A 46 -18.73 -6.20 -24.38
C VAL A 46 -18.45 -6.02 -25.87
N LEU A 47 -17.18 -5.79 -26.24
CA LEU A 47 -16.76 -5.75 -27.63
C LEU A 47 -16.94 -7.09 -28.35
N ALA A 48 -16.64 -8.20 -27.67
CA ALA A 48 -16.86 -9.54 -28.21
C ALA A 48 -18.35 -9.83 -28.45
N VAL A 49 -19.24 -9.41 -27.54
CA VAL A 49 -20.69 -9.48 -27.72
C VAL A 49 -21.14 -8.70 -28.95
N LEU A 50 -20.63 -7.47 -29.13
CA LEU A 50 -20.92 -6.64 -30.30
C LEU A 50 -20.48 -7.33 -31.59
N VAL A 51 -19.27 -7.89 -31.63
CA VAL A 51 -18.74 -8.58 -32.81
C VAL A 51 -19.55 -9.85 -33.10
N GLY A 52 -19.84 -10.68 -32.10
CA GLY A 52 -20.60 -11.93 -32.26
C GLY A 52 -22.06 -11.70 -32.66
N TYR A 53 -22.72 -10.69 -32.11
CA TYR A 53 -24.14 -10.41 -32.37
C TYR A 53 -24.40 -9.53 -33.60
N ALA A 54 -23.57 -8.52 -33.86
CA ALA A 54 -23.81 -7.56 -34.94
C ALA A 54 -22.93 -7.81 -36.18
N VAL A 55 -21.62 -7.98 -36.00
CA VAL A 55 -20.67 -8.05 -37.13
C VAL A 55 -20.70 -9.43 -37.79
N LEU A 56 -20.54 -10.48 -37.00
CA LEU A 56 -20.41 -11.84 -37.51
C LEU A 56 -21.66 -12.32 -38.29
N PRO A 57 -22.91 -12.06 -37.85
CA PRO A 57 -24.11 -12.43 -38.61
C PRO A 57 -24.28 -11.61 -39.90
N LEU A 58 -23.85 -10.35 -39.91
CA LEU A 58 -23.88 -9.51 -41.11
C LEU A 58 -22.87 -10.00 -42.15
N VAL A 59 -21.65 -10.35 -41.75
CA VAL A 59 -20.62 -10.87 -42.67
C VAL A 59 -21.00 -12.25 -43.22
N THR A 60 -21.63 -13.09 -42.40
CA THR A 60 -21.94 -14.48 -42.76
C THR A 60 -23.28 -14.64 -43.49
N PHE A 61 -24.31 -13.89 -43.09
CA PHE A 61 -25.68 -14.02 -43.59
C PHE A 61 -26.26 -12.75 -44.21
N GLY A 62 -25.55 -11.62 -44.16
CA GLY A 62 -26.08 -10.32 -44.58
C GLY A 62 -27.19 -9.78 -43.68
N ARG A 63 -27.41 -10.40 -42.50
CA ARG A 63 -28.54 -10.11 -41.61
C ARG A 63 -28.17 -10.31 -40.16
N THR A 64 -28.51 -9.34 -39.33
CA THR A 64 -28.61 -9.50 -37.88
C THR A 64 -29.92 -10.21 -37.51
N PRO A 65 -30.06 -10.72 -36.28
CA PRO A 65 -31.33 -11.25 -35.80
C PRO A 65 -32.51 -10.28 -35.96
N GLY A 66 -32.33 -8.99 -35.66
CA GLY A 66 -33.36 -7.96 -35.84
C GLY A 66 -33.73 -7.72 -37.31
N LEU A 67 -32.73 -7.68 -38.22
CA LEU A 67 -33.02 -7.62 -39.66
C LEU A 67 -33.76 -8.87 -40.15
N ARG A 68 -33.37 -10.04 -39.67
CA ARG A 68 -34.03 -11.31 -40.00
C ARG A 68 -35.48 -11.32 -39.54
N ALA A 69 -35.76 -10.84 -38.33
CA ALA A 69 -37.11 -10.78 -37.77
C ALA A 69 -38.06 -9.91 -38.61
N LEU A 70 -37.54 -8.90 -39.31
CA LEU A 70 -38.33 -8.01 -40.17
C LEU A 70 -38.20 -8.29 -41.66
N GLY A 71 -37.59 -9.40 -42.05
CA GLY A 71 -37.40 -9.77 -43.46
C GLY A 71 -36.57 -8.74 -44.22
N LEU A 72 -35.52 -8.21 -43.60
CA LEU A 72 -34.60 -7.24 -44.18
C LEU A 72 -33.21 -7.84 -44.39
N GLU A 73 -32.44 -7.25 -45.29
CA GLU A 73 -31.05 -7.64 -45.52
C GLU A 73 -30.15 -6.45 -45.83
N LEU A 74 -28.86 -6.60 -45.49
CA LEU A 74 -27.81 -5.64 -45.80
C LEU A 74 -27.08 -6.08 -47.07
N VAL A 75 -27.02 -5.19 -48.05
CA VAL A 75 -26.33 -5.42 -49.33
C VAL A 75 -25.42 -4.26 -49.70
N SER A 76 -24.38 -4.54 -50.48
CA SER A 76 -23.50 -3.56 -51.10
C SER A 76 -24.22 -2.78 -52.21
N ALA A 77 -23.61 -1.69 -52.69
CA ALA A 77 -23.99 -0.94 -53.88
C ALA A 77 -24.33 -1.84 -55.09
N ASP A 78 -23.57 -2.93 -55.26
CA ASP A 78 -23.68 -3.86 -56.38
C ASP A 78 -24.68 -5.00 -56.12
N GLY A 79 -25.40 -4.97 -54.99
CA GLY A 79 -26.36 -6.02 -54.58
C GLY A 79 -25.73 -7.28 -53.99
N GLY A 80 -24.40 -7.37 -53.96
CA GLY A 80 -23.64 -8.45 -53.33
C GLY A 80 -23.44 -8.29 -51.81
N PRO A 81 -22.75 -9.25 -51.16
CA PRO A 81 -22.41 -9.15 -49.74
C PRO A 81 -21.46 -7.97 -49.47
N VAL A 82 -21.59 -7.37 -48.30
CA VAL A 82 -20.72 -6.27 -47.86
C VAL A 82 -19.41 -6.84 -47.31
N ASP A 83 -18.29 -6.21 -47.64
CA ASP A 83 -16.97 -6.58 -47.13
C ASP A 83 -16.91 -6.54 -45.59
N ALA A 84 -16.18 -7.47 -44.97
CA ALA A 84 -16.10 -7.61 -43.52
C ALA A 84 -15.56 -6.35 -42.83
N THR A 85 -14.57 -5.68 -43.42
CA THR A 85 -13.99 -4.44 -42.88
C THR A 85 -15.01 -3.31 -42.90
N LYS A 86 -15.79 -3.23 -44.00
CA LYS A 86 -16.86 -2.25 -44.15
C LYS A 86 -18.01 -2.50 -43.18
N VAL A 87 -18.39 -3.75 -42.96
CA VAL A 87 -19.38 -4.13 -41.93
C VAL A 87 -18.88 -3.75 -40.53
N LEU A 88 -17.62 -4.05 -40.21
CA LEU A 88 -17.03 -3.71 -38.92
C LEU A 88 -17.06 -2.19 -38.66
N MET A 89 -16.62 -1.38 -39.62
CA MET A 89 -16.65 0.09 -39.51
C MET A 89 -18.08 0.64 -39.44
N ARG A 90 -19.00 0.04 -40.19
CA ARG A 90 -20.42 0.40 -40.18
C ARG A 90 -21.06 0.18 -38.82
N GLU A 91 -20.83 -0.98 -38.19
CA GLU A 91 -21.44 -1.30 -36.90
C GLU A 91 -20.76 -0.59 -35.74
N THR A 92 -19.42 -0.56 -35.70
CA THR A 92 -18.69 0.02 -34.56
C THR A 92 -18.76 1.55 -34.54
N VAL A 93 -18.43 2.21 -35.66
CA VAL A 93 -18.35 3.68 -35.75
C VAL A 93 -19.62 4.26 -36.36
N GLY A 94 -20.03 3.78 -37.53
CA GLY A 94 -21.14 4.38 -38.29
C GLY A 94 -22.49 4.31 -37.57
N ARG A 95 -22.77 3.20 -36.89
CA ARG A 95 -23.95 3.01 -36.03
C ARG A 95 -23.71 3.41 -34.58
N GLY A 96 -22.45 3.64 -34.20
CA GLY A 96 -22.07 4.03 -32.85
C GLY A 96 -22.20 2.92 -31.81
N LEU A 97 -22.19 1.64 -32.19
CA LEU A 97 -22.29 0.54 -31.20
C LEU A 97 -21.07 0.46 -30.28
N LEU A 98 -19.86 0.77 -30.79
CA LEU A 98 -18.64 0.80 -29.99
C LEU A 98 -18.66 1.94 -28.95
N PRO A 99 -18.90 3.21 -29.33
CA PRO A 99 -19.01 4.26 -28.34
C PRO A 99 -20.20 4.05 -27.41
N ALA A 100 -21.32 3.48 -27.88
CA ALA A 100 -22.43 3.09 -27.00
C ALA A 100 -22.02 2.05 -25.95
N ALA A 101 -21.22 1.05 -26.32
CA ALA A 101 -20.70 0.05 -25.40
C ALA A 101 -19.80 0.67 -24.30
N VAL A 102 -18.96 1.65 -24.66
CA VAL A 102 -18.15 2.39 -23.68
C VAL A 102 -19.03 3.22 -22.75
N LEU A 103 -20.04 3.91 -23.27
CA LEU A 103 -20.97 4.71 -22.48
C LEU A 103 -21.86 3.84 -21.56
N LEU A 104 -22.20 2.62 -21.98
CA LEU A 104 -22.93 1.63 -21.17
C LEU A 104 -22.16 1.20 -19.92
N ALA A 105 -20.83 1.38 -19.87
CA ALA A 105 -20.05 1.09 -18.67
C ALA A 105 -20.53 1.90 -17.45
N VAL A 106 -21.03 3.12 -17.65
CA VAL A 106 -21.52 3.99 -16.57
C VAL A 106 -22.77 3.41 -15.88
N PRO A 107 -23.90 3.17 -16.56
CA PRO A 107 -25.07 2.57 -15.92
C PRO A 107 -24.81 1.15 -15.41
N VAL A 108 -23.97 0.35 -16.09
CA VAL A 108 -23.60 -0.99 -15.60
C VAL A 108 -22.79 -0.91 -14.29
N THR A 109 -21.90 0.06 -14.16
CA THR A 109 -21.14 0.24 -12.91
C THR A 109 -22.02 0.80 -11.79
N LEU A 110 -22.95 1.71 -12.11
CA LEU A 110 -23.94 2.17 -11.15
C LEU A 110 -24.82 1.01 -10.65
N ALA A 111 -25.22 0.10 -11.54
CA ALA A 111 -26.00 -1.07 -11.20
C ALA A 111 -25.22 -2.08 -10.34
N THR A 112 -23.97 -2.41 -10.70
CA THR A 112 -23.13 -3.31 -9.90
C THR A 112 -22.80 -2.73 -8.52
N ARG A 113 -22.60 -1.41 -8.42
CA ARG A 113 -22.48 -0.70 -7.14
C ARG A 113 -23.76 -0.79 -6.30
N ALA A 114 -24.93 -0.56 -6.90
CA ALA A 114 -26.22 -0.68 -6.20
C ALA A 114 -26.46 -2.10 -5.67
N LEU A 115 -25.90 -3.11 -6.33
CA LEU A 115 -25.94 -4.52 -5.92
C LEU A 115 -24.82 -4.91 -4.93
N GLY A 116 -23.91 -3.99 -4.57
CA GLY A 116 -22.81 -4.26 -3.64
C GLY A 116 -21.65 -5.08 -4.23
N LEU A 117 -21.55 -5.18 -5.57
CA LEU A 117 -20.63 -6.07 -6.29
C LEU A 117 -19.35 -5.39 -6.82
N GLY A 118 -19.03 -4.15 -6.43
CA GLY A 118 -17.83 -3.48 -6.93
C GLY A 118 -17.55 -2.08 -6.36
N GLN A 119 -16.30 -1.64 -6.50
CA GLN A 119 -15.91 -0.26 -6.22
C GLN A 119 -16.26 0.62 -7.44
N GLY A 120 -16.67 1.87 -7.18
CA GLY A 120 -17.24 2.77 -8.20
C GLY A 120 -16.31 3.07 -9.38
N LEU A 121 -16.90 3.54 -10.48
CA LEU A 121 -16.18 3.95 -11.69
C LEU A 121 -15.36 5.21 -11.41
N VAL A 122 -14.03 5.11 -11.49
CA VAL A 122 -13.15 6.29 -11.51
C VAL A 122 -12.48 6.34 -12.88
N PHE A 123 -12.97 7.22 -13.76
CA PHE A 123 -12.32 7.46 -15.05
C PHE A 123 -11.11 8.37 -14.81
N GLU A 124 -9.93 7.79 -14.64
CA GLU A 124 -8.68 8.54 -14.51
C GLU A 124 -7.81 8.43 -15.76
N GLY A 125 -7.08 9.52 -16.04
CA GLY A 125 -6.10 9.60 -17.13
C GLY A 125 -6.67 9.18 -18.49
N VAL A 126 -6.09 8.13 -19.07
CA VAL A 126 -6.38 7.63 -20.41
C VAL A 126 -7.83 7.15 -20.57
N GLN A 127 -8.45 6.63 -19.50
CA GLN A 127 -9.84 6.14 -19.56
C GLN A 127 -10.86 7.28 -19.75
N LEU A 128 -10.60 8.44 -19.14
CA LEU A 128 -11.43 9.63 -19.30
C LEU A 128 -11.37 10.15 -20.75
N LEU A 129 -10.19 10.12 -21.37
CA LEU A 129 -10.03 10.49 -22.78
C LEU A 129 -10.85 9.58 -23.70
N PHE A 130 -10.79 8.26 -23.49
CA PHE A 130 -11.60 7.31 -24.26
C PHE A 130 -13.11 7.54 -24.08
N PHE A 131 -13.56 7.86 -22.86
CA PHE A 131 -14.95 8.19 -22.59
C PHE A 131 -15.41 9.44 -23.35
N GLN A 132 -14.59 10.50 -23.37
CA GLN A 132 -14.88 11.73 -24.12
C GLN A 132 -14.93 11.48 -25.63
N VAL A 133 -13.98 10.72 -26.17
CA VAL A 133 -13.98 10.30 -27.59
C VAL A 133 -15.24 9.49 -27.90
N ALA A 134 -15.65 8.59 -27.00
CA ALA A 134 -16.88 7.83 -27.16
C ALA A 134 -18.12 8.73 -27.20
N LEU A 135 -18.21 9.76 -26.35
CA LEU A 135 -19.31 10.71 -26.36
C LEU A 135 -19.43 11.45 -27.72
N VAL A 136 -18.30 11.90 -28.26
CA VAL A 136 -18.24 12.58 -29.57
C VAL A 136 -18.67 11.64 -30.69
N LEU A 137 -18.11 10.43 -30.74
CA LEU A 137 -18.45 9.44 -31.77
C LEU A 137 -19.92 8.98 -31.67
N PHE A 138 -20.46 8.84 -30.46
CA PHE A 138 -21.87 8.52 -30.24
C PHE A 138 -22.76 9.66 -30.75
N GLY A 139 -22.43 10.91 -30.44
CA GLY A 139 -23.14 12.08 -30.97
C GLY A 139 -23.13 12.12 -32.50
N LEU A 140 -21.98 11.87 -33.13
CA LEU A 140 -21.87 11.77 -34.58
C LEU A 140 -22.75 10.64 -35.16
N ALA A 141 -22.79 9.48 -34.49
CA ALA A 141 -23.65 8.38 -34.90
C ALA A 141 -25.15 8.75 -34.79
N VAL A 142 -25.58 9.45 -33.72
CA VAL A 142 -26.96 9.94 -33.58
C VAL A 142 -27.32 10.88 -34.73
N VAL A 143 -26.47 11.87 -35.03
CA VAL A 143 -26.65 12.77 -36.18
C VAL A 143 -26.71 11.98 -37.50
N GLY A 144 -25.84 10.96 -37.64
CA GLY A 144 -25.80 10.08 -38.79
C GLY A 144 -27.07 9.25 -39.01
N HIS A 145 -27.81 8.92 -37.95
CA HIS A 145 -29.13 8.29 -38.04
C HIS A 145 -30.21 9.31 -38.45
N LEU A 146 -30.19 10.52 -37.89
CA LEU A 146 -31.13 11.59 -38.23
C LEU A 146 -31.00 12.06 -39.68
N MET A 147 -29.79 12.00 -40.25
CA MET A 147 -29.52 12.36 -41.65
C MET A 147 -30.42 11.58 -42.65
N ALA A 148 -30.82 10.34 -42.33
CA ALA A 148 -31.68 9.55 -43.20
C ALA A 148 -33.11 10.14 -43.37
N LEU A 149 -33.55 11.05 -42.49
CA LEU A 149 -34.84 11.72 -42.58
C LEU A 149 -34.88 12.79 -43.68
N GLY A 150 -33.75 13.47 -43.91
CA GLY A 150 -33.64 14.58 -44.86
C GLY A 150 -33.08 14.18 -46.23
N ARG A 151 -32.53 12.97 -46.38
CA ARG A 151 -31.92 12.53 -47.65
C ARG A 151 -32.91 11.82 -48.57
N PRO A 152 -32.83 12.06 -49.90
CA PRO A 152 -33.70 11.40 -50.87
C PRO A 152 -33.46 9.89 -50.96
N ASP A 153 -32.23 9.43 -50.72
CA ASP A 153 -31.85 8.01 -50.70
C ASP A 153 -32.10 7.33 -49.34
N ARG A 154 -32.55 8.08 -48.32
CA ARG A 154 -32.81 7.58 -46.95
C ARG A 154 -31.69 6.74 -46.33
N ARG A 155 -30.44 6.89 -46.80
CA ARG A 155 -29.28 6.17 -46.26
C ARG A 155 -28.74 6.88 -45.03
N THR A 156 -28.37 6.12 -44.00
CA THR A 156 -27.70 6.67 -42.81
C THR A 156 -26.22 6.91 -43.09
N LEU A 157 -25.53 7.61 -42.19
CA LEU A 157 -24.07 7.74 -42.24
C LEU A 157 -23.38 6.36 -42.30
N ALA A 158 -23.85 5.40 -41.51
CA ALA A 158 -23.35 4.03 -41.50
C ALA A 158 -23.49 3.35 -42.87
N ASP A 159 -24.63 3.55 -43.55
CA ASP A 159 -24.88 3.01 -44.87
C ASP A 159 -23.99 3.66 -45.93
N LEU A 160 -23.68 4.95 -45.81
CA LEU A 160 -22.74 5.65 -46.71
C LEU A 160 -21.29 5.18 -46.50
N MET A 161 -20.84 5.06 -45.25
CA MET A 161 -19.48 4.63 -44.91
C MET A 161 -19.15 3.24 -45.48
N ALA A 162 -20.11 2.31 -45.42
CA ALA A 162 -19.92 0.97 -45.95
C ALA A 162 -20.27 0.83 -47.44
N GLY A 163 -20.80 1.88 -48.09
CA GLY A 163 -21.34 1.75 -49.44
C GLY A 163 -22.50 0.74 -49.51
N SER A 164 -23.28 0.60 -48.44
CA SER A 164 -24.33 -0.40 -48.28
C SER A 164 -25.73 0.22 -48.21
N ALA A 165 -26.76 -0.62 -48.34
CA ALA A 165 -28.13 -0.26 -47.99
C ALA A 165 -28.88 -1.46 -47.39
N VAL A 166 -29.84 -1.17 -46.51
CA VAL A 166 -30.78 -2.18 -46.01
C VAL A 166 -32.00 -2.21 -46.92
N ARG A 167 -32.30 -3.38 -47.49
CA ARG A 167 -33.47 -3.60 -48.36
C ARG A 167 -34.35 -4.73 -47.84
N VAL A 168 -35.51 -4.92 -48.47
CA VAL A 168 -36.37 -6.07 -48.20
C VAL A 168 -35.64 -7.32 -48.70
N PHE A 169 -35.62 -8.37 -47.89
CA PHE A 169 -35.01 -9.64 -48.27
C PHE A 169 -35.83 -10.28 -49.39
N GLU A 170 -35.15 -10.58 -50.49
CA GLU A 170 -35.68 -11.40 -51.58
C GLU A 170 -35.01 -12.77 -51.53
N PRO A 171 -35.77 -13.86 -51.32
CA PRO A 171 -35.20 -15.20 -51.36
C PRO A 171 -34.57 -15.46 -52.73
N ALA A 172 -33.39 -16.09 -52.73
CA ALA A 172 -32.73 -16.48 -53.96
C ALA A 172 -33.70 -17.35 -54.78
N PRO A 173 -33.77 -17.17 -56.11
CA PRO A 173 -34.60 -18.01 -56.96
C PRO A 173 -34.20 -19.47 -56.78
N THR A 174 -35.19 -20.36 -56.77
CA THR A 174 -34.97 -21.81 -56.70
C THR A 174 -34.07 -22.23 -57.88
N VAL A 175 -32.88 -22.72 -57.56
CA VAL A 175 -31.92 -23.22 -58.54
C VAL A 175 -32.47 -24.51 -59.12
N ALA A 176 -32.77 -24.53 -60.43
CA ALA A 176 -33.30 -25.70 -61.11
C ALA A 176 -32.25 -26.81 -61.31
N ASP A 177 -30.96 -26.45 -61.29
CA ASP A 177 -29.84 -27.36 -61.46
C ASP A 177 -29.41 -28.01 -60.12
N PRO A 178 -29.48 -29.34 -59.99
CA PRO A 178 -29.12 -30.06 -58.76
C PRO A 178 -27.64 -29.91 -58.38
N GLU A 179 -26.71 -29.73 -59.34
CA GLU A 179 -25.28 -29.55 -59.04
C GLU A 179 -25.00 -28.19 -58.43
N VAL A 180 -25.61 -27.13 -58.98
CA VAL A 180 -25.51 -25.77 -58.44
C VAL A 180 -26.23 -25.67 -57.08
N ALA A 181 -27.33 -26.40 -56.89
CA ALA A 181 -28.02 -26.51 -55.60
C ALA A 181 -27.15 -27.19 -54.53
N LEU A 182 -26.44 -28.27 -54.88
CA LEU A 182 -25.48 -28.94 -53.98
C LEU A 182 -24.29 -28.02 -53.62
N PHE A 183 -23.71 -27.33 -54.61
CA PHE A 183 -22.59 -26.42 -54.38
C PHE A 183 -22.99 -25.23 -53.47
N THR A 184 -24.17 -24.64 -53.70
CA THR A 184 -24.69 -23.57 -52.84
C THR A 184 -25.01 -24.07 -51.43
N ALA A 185 -25.58 -25.27 -51.28
CA ALA A 185 -25.81 -25.90 -49.98
C ALA A 185 -24.50 -26.14 -49.21
N GLN A 186 -23.46 -26.69 -49.85
CA GLN A 186 -22.15 -26.90 -49.23
C GLN A 186 -21.51 -25.58 -48.78
N ARG A 187 -21.58 -24.53 -49.62
CA ARG A 187 -21.05 -23.19 -49.28
C ARG A 187 -21.79 -22.56 -48.09
N THR A 188 -23.11 -22.72 -48.01
CA THR A 188 -23.88 -22.23 -46.85
C THR A 188 -23.56 -23.01 -45.57
N GLN A 189 -23.35 -24.33 -45.67
CA GLN A 189 -22.93 -25.15 -44.54
C GLN A 189 -21.53 -24.76 -44.04
N ALA A 190 -20.57 -24.54 -44.95
CA ALA A 190 -19.23 -24.07 -44.59
C ALA A 190 -19.27 -22.71 -43.87
N ARG A 191 -20.08 -21.76 -44.36
CA ARG A 191 -20.29 -20.45 -43.69
C ARG A 191 -20.90 -20.60 -42.30
N ARG A 192 -21.87 -21.50 -42.12
CA ARG A 192 -22.46 -21.78 -40.80
C ARG A 192 -21.44 -22.40 -39.84
N ARG A 193 -20.59 -23.31 -40.31
CA ARG A 193 -19.50 -23.88 -39.50
C ARG A 193 -18.52 -22.79 -39.08
N ALA A 194 -18.08 -21.96 -40.03
CA ALA A 194 -17.18 -20.83 -39.76
C ALA A 194 -17.76 -19.83 -38.76
N PHE A 195 -19.08 -19.57 -38.84
CA PHE A 195 -19.81 -18.76 -37.86
C PHE A 195 -19.69 -19.33 -36.45
N TRP A 196 -20.06 -20.60 -36.26
CA TRP A 196 -20.03 -21.23 -34.93
C TRP A 196 -18.62 -21.39 -34.37
N THR A 197 -17.61 -21.61 -35.22
CA THR A 197 -16.21 -21.63 -34.77
C THR A 197 -15.73 -20.26 -34.31
N ALA A 198 -16.10 -19.18 -35.01
CA ALA A 198 -15.73 -17.82 -34.62
C ALA A 198 -16.43 -17.39 -33.32
N GLU A 199 -17.70 -17.74 -33.15
CA GLU A 199 -18.45 -17.59 -31.88
C GLU A 199 -17.74 -18.32 -30.72
N ALA A 200 -17.39 -19.59 -30.90
CA ALA A 200 -16.70 -20.38 -29.88
C ALA A 200 -15.33 -19.78 -29.50
N MET A 201 -14.56 -19.29 -30.49
CA MET A 201 -13.28 -18.61 -30.25
C MET A 201 -13.45 -17.31 -29.47
N LEU A 202 -14.49 -16.51 -29.78
CA LEU A 202 -14.79 -15.28 -29.04
C LEU A 202 -15.14 -15.59 -27.58
N VAL A 203 -15.96 -16.61 -27.32
CA VAL A 203 -16.28 -17.05 -25.95
C VAL A 203 -15.02 -17.52 -25.22
N ALA A 204 -14.19 -18.33 -25.86
CA ALA A 204 -12.93 -18.81 -25.28
C ALA A 204 -11.96 -17.66 -24.95
N LEU A 205 -11.91 -16.62 -25.80
CA LEU A 205 -11.10 -15.42 -25.55
C LEU A 205 -11.63 -14.62 -24.35
N VAL A 206 -12.95 -14.44 -24.25
CA VAL A 206 -13.58 -13.68 -23.15
C VAL A 206 -13.40 -14.38 -21.81
N VAL A 207 -13.52 -15.71 -21.77
CA VAL A 207 -13.45 -16.49 -20.52
C VAL A 207 -12.02 -16.90 -20.16
N GLY A 208 -11.22 -17.33 -21.15
CA GLY A 208 -9.90 -17.93 -20.91
C GLY A 208 -8.77 -16.92 -20.72
N LEU A 209 -8.85 -15.75 -21.34
CA LEU A 209 -7.77 -14.75 -21.27
C LEU A 209 -7.56 -14.18 -19.86
N PRO A 210 -8.61 -13.79 -19.09
CA PRO A 210 -8.42 -13.30 -17.73
C PRO A 210 -7.75 -14.33 -16.81
N VAL A 211 -8.18 -15.59 -16.88
CA VAL A 211 -7.63 -16.70 -16.09
C VAL A 211 -6.15 -16.93 -16.41
N ALA A 212 -5.78 -16.86 -17.70
CA ALA A 212 -4.40 -17.05 -18.13
C ALA A 212 -3.47 -15.91 -17.67
N LEU A 213 -3.97 -14.67 -17.66
CA LEU A 213 -3.20 -13.51 -17.21
C LEU A 213 -2.93 -13.55 -15.70
N GLU A 214 -3.93 -13.94 -14.90
CA GLU A 214 -3.81 -14.03 -13.44
C GLU A 214 -2.83 -15.14 -13.01
N ALA A 215 -2.86 -16.30 -13.67
CA ALA A 215 -1.90 -17.38 -13.43
C ALA A 215 -0.44 -16.98 -13.74
N GLY A 216 -0.22 -16.11 -14.73
CA GLY A 216 1.11 -15.61 -15.09
C GLY A 216 1.68 -14.60 -14.10
N ALA A 217 0.84 -13.73 -13.55
CA ALA A 217 1.23 -12.66 -12.64
C ALA A 217 1.82 -13.19 -11.32
N GLY A 218 1.16 -14.17 -10.69
CA GLY A 218 1.63 -14.76 -9.42
C GLY A 218 3.02 -15.42 -9.50
N SER A 219 3.40 -15.92 -10.67
CA SER A 219 4.73 -16.53 -10.88
C SER A 219 5.87 -15.51 -10.96
N SER A 220 5.56 -14.27 -11.34
CA SER A 220 6.56 -13.22 -11.53
C SER A 220 6.88 -12.52 -10.21
N GLU A 221 5.86 -12.24 -9.39
CA GLU A 221 6.03 -11.62 -8.07
C GLU A 221 6.80 -12.54 -7.12
N ALA A 222 6.46 -13.84 -7.08
CA ALA A 222 7.19 -14.82 -6.27
C ALA A 222 8.67 -14.94 -6.66
N ARG A 223 8.98 -14.82 -7.96
CA ARG A 223 10.38 -14.85 -8.45
C ARG A 223 11.15 -13.61 -8.00
N LEU A 224 10.52 -12.44 -8.05
CA LEU A 224 11.14 -11.19 -7.61
C LEU A 224 11.40 -11.19 -6.10
N ALA A 225 10.43 -11.69 -5.32
CA ALA A 225 10.57 -11.84 -3.87
C ALA A 225 11.78 -12.72 -3.49
N ARG A 226 11.95 -13.86 -4.17
CA ARG A 226 13.11 -14.75 -3.96
C ARG A 226 14.44 -14.08 -4.26
N LEU A 227 14.55 -13.38 -5.39
CA LEU A 227 15.79 -12.68 -5.76
C LEU A 227 16.15 -11.59 -4.74
N ARG A 228 15.15 -10.84 -4.25
CA ARG A 228 15.33 -9.85 -3.20
C ARG A 228 15.83 -10.51 -1.91
N ARG A 229 15.18 -11.59 -1.47
CA ARG A 229 15.60 -12.38 -0.29
C ARG A 229 17.04 -12.86 -0.41
N GLU A 230 17.42 -13.45 -1.54
CA GLU A 230 18.80 -13.94 -1.79
C GLU A 230 19.83 -12.80 -1.74
N THR A 231 19.48 -11.63 -2.28
CA THR A 231 20.35 -10.44 -2.25
C THR A 231 20.55 -9.94 -0.82
N LEU A 232 19.48 -9.88 -0.02
CA LEU A 232 19.54 -9.46 1.38
C LEU A 232 20.30 -10.49 2.24
N GLU A 233 20.09 -11.78 1.99
CA GLU A 233 20.83 -12.86 2.66
C GLU A 233 22.34 -12.77 2.35
N GLU A 234 22.72 -12.36 1.14
CA GLU A 234 24.11 -12.08 0.79
C GLU A 234 24.66 -10.85 1.53
N GLN A 235 23.91 -9.75 1.58
CA GLN A 235 24.30 -8.56 2.34
C GLN A 235 24.53 -8.87 3.83
N LEU A 236 23.65 -9.69 4.42
CA LEU A 236 23.75 -10.11 5.82
C LEU A 236 25.03 -10.90 6.11
N LYS A 237 25.61 -11.61 5.12
CA LYS A 237 26.91 -12.29 5.28
C LYS A 237 28.06 -11.30 5.50
N TYR A 238 27.97 -10.11 4.91
CA TYR A 238 28.97 -9.05 5.06
C TYR A 238 28.67 -8.15 6.27
N GLU A 239 27.39 -7.96 6.61
CA GLU A 239 26.94 -7.14 7.75
C GLU A 239 26.12 -7.96 8.75
N PRO A 240 26.73 -8.90 9.50
CA PRO A 240 26.01 -9.87 10.32
C PRO A 240 25.31 -9.27 11.55
N THR A 241 25.62 -8.02 11.89
CA THR A 241 24.99 -7.27 13.00
C THR A 241 23.88 -6.34 12.54
N ASN A 242 23.49 -6.36 11.25
CA ASN A 242 22.43 -5.52 10.72
C ASN A 242 21.05 -6.16 10.99
N GLY A 243 20.39 -5.75 12.07
CA GLY A 243 19.10 -6.30 12.50
C GLY A 243 17.98 -6.12 11.48
N ALA A 244 17.94 -4.98 10.78
CA ALA A 244 16.90 -4.71 9.79
C ALA A 244 16.93 -5.70 8.63
N ILE A 245 18.14 -6.03 8.14
CA ILE A 245 18.31 -7.02 7.07
C ILE A 245 17.99 -8.43 7.60
N ALA A 246 18.43 -8.77 8.81
CA ALA A 246 18.17 -10.07 9.41
C ALA A 246 16.66 -10.35 9.57
N ASP A 247 15.91 -9.34 10.03
CA ASP A 247 14.46 -9.42 10.20
C ASP A 247 13.75 -9.52 8.85
N GLU A 248 14.11 -8.69 7.86
CA GLU A 248 13.51 -8.73 6.51
C GLU A 248 13.72 -10.10 5.83
N VAL A 249 14.91 -10.70 5.97
CA VAL A 249 15.20 -12.05 5.44
C VAL A 249 14.40 -13.11 6.18
N ALA A 250 14.33 -13.04 7.52
CA ALA A 250 13.59 -14.01 8.33
C ALA A 250 12.07 -13.95 8.06
N GLU A 251 11.50 -12.76 7.94
CA GLU A 251 10.09 -12.55 7.58
C GLU A 251 9.78 -13.07 6.17
N ALA A 252 10.67 -12.84 5.20
CA ALA A 252 10.51 -13.38 3.85
C ALA A 252 10.53 -14.93 3.85
N LEU A 253 11.42 -15.55 4.64
CA LEU A 253 11.47 -17.01 4.81
C LEU A 253 10.22 -17.55 5.50
N ASP A 254 9.72 -16.88 6.53
CA ASP A 254 8.47 -17.25 7.20
C ASP A 254 7.27 -17.17 6.26
N ALA A 255 7.20 -16.15 5.41
CA ALA A 255 6.15 -16.01 4.39
C ALA A 255 6.22 -17.11 3.32
N GLU A 256 7.41 -17.63 3.03
CA GLU A 256 7.62 -18.81 2.17
C GLU A 256 7.33 -20.15 2.88
N GLY A 257 7.11 -20.13 4.21
CA GLY A 257 6.87 -21.29 5.05
C GLY A 257 8.15 -22.01 5.53
N ASP A 258 9.33 -21.44 5.29
CA ASP A 258 10.62 -21.97 5.76
C ASP A 258 11.02 -21.38 7.12
N HIS A 259 10.17 -21.67 8.12
CA HIS A 259 10.36 -21.21 9.49
C HIS A 259 11.68 -21.67 10.12
N ARG A 260 12.21 -22.81 9.66
CA ARG A 260 13.48 -23.33 10.16
C ARG A 260 14.63 -22.44 9.74
N HIS A 261 14.69 -22.07 8.46
CA HIS A 261 15.76 -21.19 7.99
C HIS A 261 15.61 -19.79 8.58
N ALA A 262 14.38 -19.29 8.75
CA ALA A 262 14.13 -18.02 9.45
C ALA A 262 14.74 -18.00 10.86
N GLU A 263 14.51 -19.06 11.65
CA GLU A 263 15.11 -19.22 12.98
C GLU A 263 16.64 -19.34 12.93
N GLU A 264 17.20 -20.04 11.93
CA GLU A 264 18.66 -20.11 11.74
C GLU A 264 19.28 -18.74 11.45
N ILE A 265 18.59 -17.87 10.69
CA ILE A 265 19.03 -16.49 10.44
C ILE A 265 18.98 -15.65 11.73
N ARG A 266 17.88 -15.71 12.48
CA ARG A 266 17.73 -15.01 13.76
C ARG A 266 18.79 -15.44 14.78
N GLU A 267 19.08 -16.74 14.86
CA GLU A 267 20.13 -17.27 15.73
C GLU A 267 21.50 -16.73 15.34
N LYS A 268 21.85 -16.79 14.05
CA LYS A 268 23.14 -16.27 13.55
C LYS A 268 23.29 -14.78 13.86
N PHE A 269 22.26 -13.99 13.63
CA PHE A 269 22.23 -12.58 13.99
C PHE A 269 22.48 -12.36 15.49
N ARG A 270 21.78 -13.10 16.36
CA ARG A 270 21.95 -13.00 17.81
C ARG A 270 23.38 -13.34 18.24
N GLN A 271 23.97 -14.40 17.66
CA GLN A 271 25.35 -14.78 17.94
C GLN A 271 26.35 -13.71 17.47
N ALA A 272 26.15 -13.15 16.28
CA ALA A 272 26.99 -12.08 15.75
C ALA A 272 26.91 -10.81 16.61
N HIS A 273 25.71 -10.41 17.02
CA HIS A 273 25.48 -9.27 17.91
C HIS A 273 26.17 -9.48 19.26
N LEU A 274 26.00 -10.64 19.89
CA LEU A 274 26.66 -10.98 21.16
C LEU A 274 28.19 -11.02 21.02
N ALA A 275 28.72 -11.50 19.89
CA ALA A 275 30.16 -11.51 19.62
C ALA A 275 30.72 -10.09 19.48
N ALA A 276 30.04 -9.23 18.72
CA ALA A 276 30.43 -7.82 18.54
C ALA A 276 30.40 -7.05 19.87
N GLU A 277 29.37 -7.26 20.70
CA GLU A 277 29.27 -6.66 22.04
C GLU A 277 30.42 -7.12 22.97
N ARG A 278 30.78 -8.40 22.92
CA ARG A 278 31.95 -8.93 23.68
C ARG A 278 33.26 -8.32 23.22
N GLU A 279 33.46 -8.17 21.92
CA GLU A 279 34.65 -7.55 21.35
C GLU A 279 34.75 -6.06 21.73
N ARG A 280 33.61 -5.35 21.68
CA ARG A 280 33.49 -3.96 22.14
C ARG A 280 33.84 -3.85 23.62
N GLU A 281 33.31 -4.71 24.47
CA GLU A 281 33.64 -4.73 25.91
C GLU A 281 35.13 -4.96 26.14
N GLN A 282 35.72 -5.97 25.48
CA GLN A 282 37.16 -6.27 25.60
C GLN A 282 38.02 -5.08 25.19
N THR A 283 37.64 -4.41 24.09
CA THR A 283 38.33 -3.22 23.60
C THR A 283 38.24 -2.07 24.60
N LEU A 284 37.05 -1.81 25.15
CA LEU A 284 36.85 -0.79 26.17
C LEU A 284 37.61 -1.10 27.46
N ARG A 285 37.60 -2.35 27.94
CA ARG A 285 38.38 -2.77 29.11
C ARG A 285 39.89 -2.62 28.87
N ALA A 286 40.38 -3.00 27.69
CA ALA A 286 41.79 -2.84 27.34
C ALA A 286 42.20 -1.36 27.22
N SER A 287 41.31 -0.50 26.70
CA SER A 287 41.52 0.94 26.65
C SER A 287 41.51 1.54 28.06
N TRP A 288 40.55 1.15 28.89
CA TRP A 288 40.40 1.63 30.25
C TRP A 288 41.59 1.21 31.14
N ALA A 289 42.10 -0.01 30.98
CA ALA A 289 43.29 -0.47 31.68
C ALA A 289 44.57 0.28 31.30
N LYS A 290 44.61 0.93 30.12
CA LYS A 290 45.74 1.80 29.71
C LYS A 290 45.62 3.20 30.29
N ASP A 291 44.40 3.71 30.44
CA ASP A 291 44.11 5.02 31.00
C ASP A 291 42.81 5.01 31.82
N GLU A 292 42.95 4.69 33.10
CA GLU A 292 41.84 4.68 34.07
C GLU A 292 41.31 6.10 34.35
N THR A 293 42.01 7.15 33.89
CA THR A 293 41.59 8.55 34.06
C THR A 293 40.69 9.03 32.91
N SER A 294 40.53 8.23 31.85
CA SER A 294 39.76 8.60 30.67
C SER A 294 38.26 8.64 30.98
N THR A 295 37.68 9.84 31.01
CA THR A 295 36.22 10.01 31.22
C THR A 295 35.41 9.33 30.11
N ALA A 296 35.83 9.49 28.85
CA ALA A 296 35.11 8.93 27.70
C ALA A 296 35.10 7.39 27.73
N THR A 297 36.26 6.77 27.99
CA THR A 297 36.36 5.30 28.04
C THR A 297 35.59 4.72 29.22
N THR A 298 35.69 5.37 30.39
CA THR A 298 34.95 4.95 31.59
C THR A 298 33.45 5.05 31.36
N ALA A 299 32.97 6.18 30.83
CA ALA A 299 31.55 6.37 30.54
C ALA A 299 31.02 5.31 29.57
N ALA A 300 31.74 5.06 28.46
CA ALA A 300 31.34 4.05 27.49
C ALA A 300 31.34 2.62 28.05
N LEU A 301 32.28 2.27 28.95
CA LEU A 301 32.31 0.95 29.59
C LEU A 301 31.21 0.81 30.65
N VAL A 302 30.96 1.84 31.45
CA VAL A 302 29.87 1.86 32.43
C VAL A 302 28.52 1.74 31.73
N GLU A 303 28.28 2.52 30.68
CA GLU A 303 27.06 2.46 29.85
C GLU A 303 26.86 1.07 29.25
N LEU A 304 27.90 0.50 28.63
CA LEU A 304 27.84 -0.85 28.06
C LEU A 304 27.45 -1.91 29.11
N LEU A 305 28.04 -1.85 30.30
CA LEU A 305 27.76 -2.79 31.38
C LEU A 305 26.36 -2.57 31.98
N ASP A 306 25.92 -1.31 32.08
CA ASP A 306 24.61 -0.92 32.58
C ASP A 306 23.49 -1.39 31.64
N ASP A 307 23.66 -1.22 30.32
CA ASP A 307 22.75 -1.72 29.28
C ASP A 307 22.61 -3.26 29.35
N GLN A 308 23.71 -3.95 29.67
CA GLN A 308 23.73 -5.40 29.90
C GLN A 308 23.23 -5.81 31.30
N HIS A 309 22.73 -4.86 32.09
CA HIS A 309 22.22 -5.06 33.46
C HIS A 309 23.28 -5.60 34.44
N ARG A 310 24.57 -5.43 34.13
CA ARG A 310 25.72 -5.83 34.96
C ARG A 310 26.15 -4.69 35.90
N ILE A 311 25.19 -4.24 36.72
CA ILE A 311 25.29 -3.04 37.56
C ILE A 311 26.47 -3.11 38.53
N ASP A 312 26.76 -4.28 39.12
CA ASP A 312 27.88 -4.41 40.05
C ASP A 312 29.24 -4.26 39.38
N GLU A 313 29.38 -4.72 38.13
CA GLU A 313 30.62 -4.54 37.37
C GLU A 313 30.78 -3.09 36.92
N ALA A 314 29.70 -2.45 36.48
CA ALA A 314 29.68 -1.03 36.14
C ALA A 314 30.10 -0.18 37.35
N LEU A 315 29.59 -0.51 38.54
CA LEU A 315 29.95 0.17 39.78
C LEU A 315 31.44 0.07 40.10
N VAL A 316 32.07 -1.10 39.91
CA VAL A 316 33.52 -1.27 40.15
C VAL A 316 34.32 -0.32 39.26
N VAL A 317 33.97 -0.24 37.97
CA VAL A 317 34.62 0.66 37.00
C VAL A 317 34.43 2.13 37.40
N TYR A 318 33.21 2.52 37.76
CA TYR A 318 32.90 3.91 38.11
C TYR A 318 33.56 4.32 39.44
N ARG A 319 33.54 3.47 40.48
CA ARG A 319 34.26 3.72 41.73
C ARG A 319 35.74 3.91 41.50
N ARG A 320 36.35 3.03 40.70
CA ARG A 320 37.76 3.13 40.37
C ARG A 320 38.09 4.45 39.65
N TYR A 321 37.24 4.89 38.72
CA TYR A 321 37.40 6.18 38.05
C TYR A 321 37.37 7.36 39.03
N VAL A 322 36.43 7.35 39.98
CA VAL A 322 36.31 8.35 41.04
C VAL A 322 37.54 8.33 41.97
N GLU A 323 38.00 7.14 42.35
CA GLU A 323 39.22 6.95 43.15
C GLU A 323 40.46 7.49 42.46
N VAL A 324 40.61 7.34 41.14
CA VAL A 324 41.81 7.79 40.43
C VAL A 324 41.81 9.30 40.19
N LYS A 325 40.65 9.90 39.88
CA LYS A 325 40.55 11.35 39.63
C LYS A 325 40.58 12.19 40.91
N HIS A 326 40.14 11.63 42.06
CA HIS A 326 40.04 12.33 43.34
C HIS A 326 39.27 13.68 43.27
N GLU A 327 38.31 13.78 42.35
CA GLU A 327 37.46 14.96 42.14
C GLU A 327 36.10 14.75 42.86
N PRO A 328 35.74 15.57 43.85
CA PRO A 328 34.47 15.43 44.57
C PRO A 328 33.23 15.50 43.67
N GLU A 329 33.26 16.28 42.58
CA GLU A 329 32.18 16.35 41.59
C GLU A 329 31.90 14.98 40.93
N ARG A 330 32.92 14.13 40.79
CA ARG A 330 32.76 12.78 40.22
C ARG A 330 32.05 11.84 41.18
N ARG A 331 32.25 11.99 42.50
CA ARG A 331 31.46 11.28 43.51
C ARG A 331 29.99 11.64 43.43
N VAL A 332 29.67 12.92 43.18
CA VAL A 332 28.28 13.37 42.95
C VAL A 332 27.67 12.68 41.71
N GLY A 333 28.44 12.56 40.63
CA GLY A 333 28.04 11.81 39.43
C GLY A 333 27.76 10.33 39.73
N LEU A 334 28.61 9.68 40.53
CA LEU A 334 28.41 8.29 40.97
C LEU A 334 27.17 8.16 41.86
N ALA A 335 26.93 9.10 42.78
CA ALA A 335 25.74 9.11 43.63
C ALA A 335 24.45 9.17 42.81
N LYS A 336 24.37 10.09 41.83
CA LYS A 336 23.22 10.19 40.90
C LYS A 336 22.99 8.88 40.15
N TRP A 337 24.06 8.32 39.58
CA TRP A 337 23.99 7.06 38.85
C TRP A 337 23.47 5.91 39.74
N LEU A 338 24.00 5.76 40.97
CA LEU A 338 23.55 4.77 41.95
C LEU A 338 22.07 4.94 42.34
N TRP A 339 21.61 6.19 42.49
CA TRP A 339 20.23 6.51 42.85
C TRP A 339 19.23 5.98 41.81
N GLU A 340 19.52 6.23 40.53
CA GLU A 340 18.71 5.75 39.40
C GLU A 340 18.64 4.22 39.33
N ARG A 341 19.70 3.51 39.76
CA ARG A 341 19.74 2.04 39.83
C ARG A 341 19.22 1.49 41.16
N ARG A 342 18.51 2.32 41.94
CA ARG A 342 17.89 2.01 43.25
C ARG A 342 18.88 1.55 44.33
N ARG A 343 20.17 1.84 44.20
CA ARG A 343 21.19 1.59 45.23
C ARG A 343 21.25 2.76 46.22
N ARG A 344 20.10 3.03 46.86
CA ARG A 344 19.86 4.24 47.66
C ARG A 344 20.87 4.45 48.80
N PRO A 345 21.21 3.45 49.63
CA PRO A 345 22.16 3.66 50.73
C PRO A 345 23.57 4.05 50.25
N GLU A 346 24.00 3.47 49.12
CA GLU A 346 25.32 3.75 48.55
C GLU A 346 25.34 5.11 47.85
N ALA A 347 24.27 5.50 47.17
CA ALA A 347 24.12 6.83 46.60
C ALA A 347 24.25 7.92 47.68
N ILE A 348 23.54 7.76 48.79
CA ILE A 348 23.60 8.67 49.94
C ILE A 348 25.02 8.72 50.53
N ALA A 349 25.67 7.57 50.66
CA ALA A 349 27.05 7.52 51.18
C ALA A 349 28.04 8.27 50.29
N GLU A 350 27.95 8.13 48.96
CA GLU A 350 28.83 8.83 48.02
C GLU A 350 28.57 10.34 47.99
N ALA A 351 27.29 10.77 48.05
CA ALA A 351 26.94 12.19 48.14
C ALA A 351 27.42 12.82 49.46
N ARG A 352 27.29 12.10 50.59
CA ARG A 352 27.87 12.52 51.88
C ARG A 352 29.39 12.60 51.82
N ALA A 353 30.07 11.63 51.21
CA ALA A 353 31.51 11.65 51.05
C ALA A 353 31.97 12.83 50.18
N ALA A 354 31.25 13.15 49.09
CA ALA A 354 31.54 14.32 48.26
C ALA A 354 31.50 15.63 49.07
N LEU A 355 30.47 15.82 49.90
CA LEU A 355 30.33 16.99 50.78
C LEU A 355 31.32 17.01 51.96
N GLN A 356 31.87 15.85 52.35
CA GLN A 356 32.96 15.79 53.32
C GLN A 356 34.28 16.25 52.70
N ASP A 357 34.53 15.87 51.44
CA ASP A 357 35.73 16.25 50.68
C ASP A 357 35.68 17.75 50.30
N ASP A 358 34.55 18.22 49.76
CA ASP A 358 34.28 19.62 49.48
C ASP A 358 32.86 20.03 49.92
N PRO A 359 32.74 20.72 51.07
CA PRO A 359 31.45 21.19 51.57
C PRO A 359 30.80 22.34 50.79
N THR A 360 31.44 22.82 49.71
CA THR A 360 30.96 23.94 48.88
C THR A 360 30.51 23.52 47.49
N LEU A 361 30.45 22.21 47.24
CA LEU A 361 30.00 21.66 45.96
C LEU A 361 28.58 22.11 45.63
N THR A 362 28.49 22.81 44.50
CA THR A 362 27.23 23.35 43.99
C THR A 362 26.18 22.25 43.83
N ASP A 363 24.93 22.56 44.22
CA ASP A 363 23.74 21.71 44.13
C ASP A 363 23.83 20.35 44.85
N THR A 364 24.90 20.07 45.59
CA THR A 364 25.11 18.75 46.19
C THR A 364 24.34 18.59 47.50
N HIS A 365 24.20 19.69 48.27
CA HIS A 365 23.29 19.75 49.41
C HIS A 365 21.82 19.53 48.98
N ALA A 366 21.40 20.10 47.86
CA ALA A 366 20.06 19.88 47.29
C ALA A 366 19.86 18.41 46.89
N LEU A 367 20.83 17.83 46.17
CA LEU A 367 20.80 16.44 45.76
C LEU A 367 20.70 15.49 46.95
N LEU A 368 21.59 15.63 47.94
CA LEU A 368 21.60 14.77 49.13
C LEU A 368 20.31 14.95 49.94
N GLY A 369 19.84 16.20 50.10
CA GLY A 369 18.58 16.50 50.76
C GLY A 369 17.39 15.77 50.13
N LYS A 370 17.27 15.82 48.80
CA LYS A 370 16.23 15.10 48.04
C LYS A 370 16.35 13.58 48.19
N MET A 371 17.58 13.04 48.08
CA MET A 371 17.83 11.61 48.28
C MET A 371 17.42 11.14 49.69
N LEU A 372 17.75 11.91 50.73
CA LEU A 372 17.41 11.60 52.11
C LEU A 372 15.91 11.70 52.35
N LEU A 373 15.25 12.71 51.78
CA LEU A 373 13.80 12.88 51.86
C LEU A 373 13.05 11.71 51.25
N GLU A 374 13.43 11.29 50.04
CA GLU A 374 12.87 10.09 49.39
C GLU A 374 13.23 8.78 50.10
N HIS A 375 14.27 8.77 50.94
CA HIS A 375 14.64 7.64 51.80
C HIS A 375 13.94 7.68 53.18
N GLY A 376 13.28 8.79 53.53
CA GLY A 376 12.67 9.02 54.84
C GLY A 376 13.67 9.26 55.97
N ASP A 377 14.88 9.73 55.65
CA ASP A 377 15.91 10.06 56.63
C ASP A 377 15.72 11.52 57.13
N PRO A 378 15.53 11.74 58.44
CA PRO A 378 15.30 13.06 59.03
C PRO A 378 16.45 14.07 58.81
N ASP A 379 17.64 13.61 58.43
CA ASP A 379 18.78 14.45 58.07
C ASP A 379 18.52 15.28 56.81
N CYS A 380 17.53 14.91 55.99
CA CYS A 380 17.14 15.64 54.77
C CYS A 380 16.90 17.14 55.03
N ARG A 381 16.29 17.49 56.17
CA ARG A 381 16.00 18.89 56.53
C ARG A 381 17.25 19.74 56.65
N ALA A 382 18.32 19.17 57.22
CA ALA A 382 19.57 19.90 57.38
C ALA A 382 20.21 20.21 56.02
N GLU A 383 20.24 19.21 55.14
CA GLU A 383 20.79 19.32 53.80
C GLU A 383 19.97 20.26 52.90
N LEU A 384 18.64 20.15 52.94
CA LEU A 384 17.72 21.04 52.21
C LEU A 384 17.75 22.48 52.73
N TYR A 385 17.94 22.68 54.03
CA TYR A 385 18.15 24.02 54.59
C TYR A 385 19.49 24.62 54.14
N LEU A 386 20.56 23.82 54.10
CA LEU A 386 21.85 24.29 53.57
C LEU A 386 21.75 24.63 52.08
N ALA A 387 21.03 23.83 51.30
CA ALA A 387 20.75 24.10 49.89
C ALA A 387 19.94 25.38 49.67
N SER A 388 18.94 25.68 50.52
CA SER A 388 18.15 26.91 50.40
C SER A 388 18.95 28.17 50.76
N LEU A 389 20.01 28.03 51.57
CA LEU A 389 20.96 29.12 51.80
C LEU A 389 21.88 29.36 50.59
N GLU A 390 22.23 28.31 49.85
CA GLU A 390 23.05 28.39 48.63
C GLU A 390 22.28 29.00 47.46
N SER A 391 21.04 28.56 47.27
CA SER A 391 20.17 29.00 46.17
C SER A 391 18.81 29.48 46.69
N PRO A 392 18.70 30.67 47.31
CA PRO A 392 17.47 31.14 47.97
C PRO A 392 16.27 31.37 47.05
N THR A 393 16.49 31.41 45.74
CA THR A 393 15.43 31.59 44.73
C THR A 393 14.98 30.28 44.09
N ASP A 394 15.56 29.15 44.49
CA ASP A 394 15.16 27.83 43.99
C ASP A 394 13.89 27.36 44.71
N GLY A 395 12.77 27.40 43.98
CA GLY A 395 11.48 26.97 44.51
C GLY A 395 11.41 25.47 44.78
N GLU A 396 12.12 24.64 44.02
CA GLU A 396 12.10 23.17 44.23
C GLU A 396 12.76 22.81 45.55
N VAL A 397 13.89 23.45 45.87
CA VAL A 397 14.60 23.25 47.14
C VAL A 397 13.74 23.71 48.33
N GLN A 398 13.02 24.83 48.18
CA GLN A 398 12.13 25.34 49.24
C GLN A 398 10.93 24.40 49.46
N ASP A 399 10.30 23.93 48.39
CA ASP A 399 9.17 22.99 48.46
C ASP A 399 9.61 21.66 49.09
N ASP A 400 10.77 21.13 48.71
CA ASP A 400 11.34 19.91 49.31
C ASP A 400 11.66 20.12 50.79
N PHE A 401 12.19 21.28 51.19
CA PHE A 401 12.46 21.61 52.60
C PHE A 401 11.17 21.69 53.43
N ASP A 402 10.13 22.32 52.88
CA ASP A 402 8.83 22.42 53.54
C ASP A 402 8.20 21.04 53.72
N ARG A 403 8.23 20.19 52.68
CA ARG A 403 7.83 18.78 52.78
C ARG A 403 8.62 18.02 53.85
N ALA A 404 9.94 18.20 53.90
CA ALA A 404 10.77 17.56 54.92
C ALA A 404 10.41 17.98 56.36
N ASN A 405 10.02 19.24 56.56
CA ASN A 405 9.53 19.73 57.85
C ASN A 405 8.14 19.19 58.20
N GLU A 406 7.28 18.96 57.21
CA GLU A 406 5.98 18.31 57.43
C GLU A 406 6.14 16.84 57.84
N GLU A 407 7.02 16.10 57.16
CA GLU A 407 7.21 14.66 57.40
C GLU A 407 7.93 14.36 58.72
N HIS A 408 8.95 15.14 59.06
CA HIS A 408 9.82 14.86 60.21
C HIS A 408 9.70 15.87 61.36
N GLY A 409 8.94 16.95 61.18
CA GLY A 409 8.84 18.09 62.10
C GLY A 409 9.83 19.21 61.76
N PRO A 410 9.57 20.45 62.16
CA PRO A 410 10.42 21.60 61.83
C PRO A 410 11.74 21.58 62.59
N LEU A 411 12.82 22.06 61.95
CA LEU A 411 14.08 22.35 62.64
C LEU A 411 13.88 23.46 63.68
N THR A 412 14.48 23.29 64.86
CA THR A 412 14.45 24.29 65.92
C THR A 412 15.27 25.52 65.55
N THR A 413 14.96 26.66 66.16
CA THR A 413 15.73 27.91 65.99
C THR A 413 17.22 27.74 66.28
N ALA A 414 17.58 26.85 67.22
CA ALA A 414 18.97 26.55 67.56
C ALA A 414 19.68 25.80 66.41
N GLU A 415 19.03 24.79 65.82
CA GLU A 415 19.56 24.02 64.69
C GLU A 415 19.73 24.89 63.45
N LEU A 416 18.72 25.70 63.10
CA LEU A 416 18.79 26.64 61.97
C LEU A 416 19.95 27.62 62.15
N LYS A 417 20.12 28.17 63.36
CA LYS A 417 21.25 29.07 63.68
C LYS A 417 22.60 28.37 63.54
N ALA A 418 22.70 27.10 63.95
CA ALA A 418 23.91 26.30 63.83
C ALA A 418 24.26 25.99 62.36
N LEU A 419 23.28 25.54 61.56
CA LEU A 419 23.46 25.26 60.13
C LEU A 419 23.81 26.53 59.34
N LYS A 420 23.18 27.66 59.64
CA LYS A 420 23.52 28.95 59.04
C LYS A 420 24.95 29.38 59.37
N ALA A 421 25.40 29.15 60.60
CA ALA A 421 26.78 29.41 61.00
C ALA A 421 27.76 28.45 60.32
N GLN A 422 27.38 27.18 60.10
CA GLN A 422 28.15 26.20 59.35
C GLN A 422 28.32 26.61 57.88
N HIS A 423 27.25 26.99 57.20
CA HIS A 423 27.30 27.51 55.83
C HIS A 423 28.18 28.77 55.73
N ALA A 424 28.03 29.73 56.65
CA ALA A 424 28.83 30.95 56.67
C ALA A 424 30.34 30.72 56.90
N ARG A 425 30.74 29.61 57.55
CA ARG A 425 32.15 29.23 57.72
C ARG A 425 32.76 28.59 56.47
N ARG A 426 31.91 28.06 55.58
CA ARG A 426 32.30 27.34 54.36
C ARG A 426 32.36 28.26 53.14
N ALA A 427 31.57 29.33 53.13
CA ALA A 427 31.61 30.33 52.07
C ALA A 427 33.00 31.00 51.97
N PRO A 428 33.65 31.06 50.79
CA PRO A 428 34.88 31.80 50.64
C PRO A 428 34.61 33.28 50.97
N THR A 429 35.44 33.87 51.84
CA THR A 429 35.45 35.32 52.04
C THR A 429 35.72 35.98 50.69
N LYS A 430 34.72 36.68 50.17
CA LYS A 430 34.76 37.40 48.88
C LYS A 430 35.95 38.34 48.77
#